data_AF-A0A928DZQ9-F1
#
_entry.id   AF-A0A928DZQ9-F1
#
_cell.length_a   1.000
_cell.length_b   1.000
_cell.length_c   1.000
_cell.angle_alpha   90.00
_cell.angle_beta   90.00
_cell.angle_gamma   90.00
#
_symmetry.space_group_name_H-M   'P 1'
#
loop_
_entity.id
_entity.type
_entity.pdbx_description
1 polymer ?
#
loop_
_entity_poly.entity_id
_entity_poly.type
_entity_poly.pdbx_seq_one_letter_code
_entity_poly.pdbx_strand_id
1 'polypeptide(L)'
;MTQTGMMLAQLFLLMLGPWNISFNEENAVLKLENQEQSIVVEGTLSFTSGDQQWKVVNPRDAVPNRLGIANKSNDIQGYLTFQQNGNRLEMLVSHRTRQFYSGILKFDGKVKFRGTSFACKTQASTSERVLFLGAGAGDSLKNDTLFAPEEDLALQLRSANLNIAADPKNAGEYSVQMAGRIEETAEAAFVFNLEKNYLQTRYIPYYSPINRKRAPKAPTGWMSWNLYFDKAT
;
A
#
# COMPACT_ATOMS: atom_id res chain seq x y z
N MET A 1 -43.04 -12.40 17.23
CA MET A 1 -42.19 -11.24 16.96
C MET A 1 -40.77 -11.58 17.36
N THR A 2 -39.98 -12.08 16.43
CA THR A 2 -38.55 -12.35 16.61
C THR A 2 -37.81 -11.01 16.47
N GLN A 3 -37.24 -10.51 17.57
CA GLN A 3 -36.25 -9.44 17.50
C GLN A 3 -34.99 -10.00 16.85
N THR A 4 -34.84 -9.75 15.55
CA THR A 4 -33.56 -9.84 14.87
C THR A 4 -32.71 -8.69 15.44
N GLY A 5 -31.95 -8.98 16.49
CA GLY A 5 -30.93 -8.06 16.96
C GLY A 5 -29.90 -7.87 15.85
N MET A 6 -29.94 -6.73 15.16
CA MET A 6 -28.79 -6.27 14.39
C MET A 6 -27.63 -6.15 15.39
N MET A 7 -26.71 -7.12 15.35
CA MET A 7 -25.38 -6.91 15.90
C MET A 7 -24.80 -5.71 15.14
N LEU A 8 -24.65 -4.57 15.82
CA LEU A 8 -23.87 -3.46 15.28
C LEU A 8 -22.47 -4.02 15.03
N ALA A 9 -22.07 -4.12 13.76
CA ALA A 9 -20.71 -4.47 13.38
C ALA A 9 -19.78 -3.47 14.09
N GLN A 10 -18.98 -3.99 15.02
CA GLN A 10 -18.05 -3.15 15.76
C GLN A 10 -16.95 -2.74 14.79
N LEU A 11 -16.88 -1.44 14.49
CA LEU A 11 -15.88 -0.89 13.59
C LEU A 11 -14.64 -0.52 14.42
N PHE A 12 -13.51 -1.10 14.08
CA PHE A 12 -12.23 -0.60 14.58
C PHE A 12 -11.87 0.70 13.87
N LEU A 13 -11.44 1.70 14.63
CA LEU A 13 -11.02 3.01 14.14
C LEU A 13 -9.74 3.42 14.87
N LEU A 14 -8.74 3.84 14.10
CA LEU A 14 -7.46 4.29 14.62
C LEU A 14 -6.93 5.44 13.75
N MET A 15 -6.46 6.52 14.37
CA MET A 15 -5.82 7.64 13.68
C MET A 15 -4.34 7.67 14.05
N LEU A 16 -3.46 7.66 13.04
CA LEU A 16 -2.01 7.73 13.20
C LEU A 16 -1.42 8.72 12.20
N GLY A 17 -1.05 9.91 12.69
CA GLY A 17 -0.58 11.00 11.81
C GLY A 17 -1.63 11.34 10.75
N PRO A 18 -1.28 11.37 9.44
CA PRO A 18 -2.22 11.67 8.37
C PRO A 18 -3.14 10.50 7.99
N TRP A 19 -2.96 9.33 8.61
CA TRP A 19 -3.66 8.10 8.25
C TRP A 19 -4.84 7.81 9.19
N ASN A 20 -6.02 7.69 8.60
CA ASN A 20 -7.21 7.11 9.22
C ASN A 20 -7.30 5.64 8.83
N ILE A 21 -7.36 4.76 9.83
CA ILE A 21 -7.38 3.32 9.69
C ILE A 21 -8.73 2.84 10.20
N SER A 22 -9.48 2.13 9.36
CA SER A 22 -10.71 1.48 9.79
C SER A 22 -10.73 0.01 9.38
N PHE A 23 -11.33 -0.82 10.21
CA PHE A 23 -11.48 -2.24 9.92
C PHE A 23 -12.87 -2.73 10.28
N ASN A 24 -13.51 -3.40 9.32
CA ASN A 24 -14.79 -4.07 9.49
C ASN A 24 -14.57 -5.59 9.58
N GLU A 25 -14.81 -6.15 10.76
CA GLU A 25 -14.62 -7.59 11.02
C GLU A 25 -15.60 -8.48 10.25
N GLU A 26 -16.81 -8.00 9.92
CA GLU A 26 -17.84 -8.80 9.25
C GLU A 26 -17.39 -9.30 7.88
N ASN A 27 -16.72 -8.43 7.12
CA ASN A 27 -16.22 -8.71 5.77
C ASN A 27 -14.69 -8.69 5.69
N ALA A 28 -14.00 -8.56 6.83
CA ALA A 28 -12.56 -8.42 6.96
C ALA A 28 -11.95 -7.31 6.10
N VAL A 29 -12.69 -6.22 5.87
CA VAL A 29 -12.22 -5.08 5.06
C VAL A 29 -11.42 -4.11 5.91
N LEU A 30 -10.17 -3.88 5.50
CA LEU A 30 -9.30 -2.83 6.01
C LEU A 30 -9.34 -1.64 5.04
N LYS A 31 -9.54 -0.44 5.57
CA LYS A 31 -9.41 0.82 4.85
C LYS A 31 -8.36 1.70 5.50
N LEU A 32 -7.43 2.19 4.69
CA LEU A 32 -6.38 3.13 5.04
C LEU A 32 -6.60 4.41 4.22
N GLU A 33 -6.82 5.52 4.88
CA GLU A 33 -7.12 6.79 4.23
C GLU A 33 -6.11 7.85 4.69
N ASN A 34 -5.28 8.32 3.75
CA ASN A 34 -4.41 9.46 4.00
C ASN A 34 -5.21 10.74 3.74
N GLN A 35 -5.62 11.41 4.81
CA GLN A 35 -6.51 12.58 4.76
C GLN A 35 -5.86 13.76 4.05
N GLU A 36 -4.57 13.99 4.28
CA GLU A 36 -3.84 15.12 3.71
C GLU A 36 -3.71 15.06 2.18
N GLN A 37 -3.68 13.85 1.61
CA GLN A 37 -3.42 13.64 0.19
C GLN A 37 -4.61 12.98 -0.53
N SER A 38 -5.72 12.79 0.18
CA SER A 38 -6.96 12.18 -0.31
C SER A 38 -6.70 10.85 -1.03
N ILE A 39 -5.88 10.00 -0.41
CA ILE A 39 -5.55 8.67 -0.93
C ILE A 39 -6.31 7.64 -0.11
N VAL A 40 -6.95 6.70 -0.80
CA VAL A 40 -7.68 5.61 -0.15
C VAL A 40 -7.12 4.28 -0.64
N VAL A 41 -6.70 3.45 0.32
CA VAL A 41 -6.35 2.04 0.11
C VAL A 41 -7.40 1.22 0.85
N GLU A 42 -8.06 0.30 0.17
CA GLU A 42 -9.14 -0.50 0.76
C GLU A 42 -9.08 -1.93 0.23
N GLY A 43 -9.22 -2.93 1.10
CA GLY A 43 -9.18 -4.32 0.68
C GLY A 43 -9.50 -5.31 1.79
N THR A 44 -9.68 -6.57 1.39
CA THR A 44 -9.98 -7.65 2.32
C THR A 44 -8.68 -8.26 2.85
N LEU A 45 -8.61 -8.45 4.17
CA LEU A 45 -7.55 -9.22 4.82
C LEU A 45 -7.96 -10.69 4.92
N SER A 46 -7.02 -11.58 4.64
CA SER A 46 -7.17 -13.00 4.93
C SER A 46 -5.88 -13.57 5.53
N PHE A 47 -6.03 -14.59 6.36
CA PHE A 47 -4.90 -15.26 6.99
C PHE A 47 -5.03 -16.77 6.88
N THR A 48 -3.98 -17.44 6.40
CA THR A 48 -3.93 -18.90 6.30
C THR A 48 -2.79 -19.46 7.14
N SER A 49 -3.07 -20.46 7.97
CA SER A 49 -2.07 -21.24 8.70
C SER A 49 -2.22 -22.71 8.32
N GLY A 50 -1.26 -23.26 7.56
CA GLY A 50 -1.43 -24.56 6.88
C GLY A 50 -2.69 -24.54 6.00
N ASP A 51 -3.55 -25.55 6.14
CA ASP A 51 -4.82 -25.64 5.39
C ASP A 51 -6.00 -24.91 6.09
N GLN A 52 -5.73 -24.16 7.15
CA GLN A 52 -6.76 -23.48 7.92
C GLN A 52 -6.85 -21.99 7.58
N GLN A 53 -8.05 -21.55 7.24
CA GLN A 53 -8.41 -20.14 7.20
C GLN A 53 -8.66 -19.63 8.61
N TRP A 54 -7.95 -18.58 8.99
CA TRP A 54 -8.10 -17.85 10.24
C TRP A 54 -8.70 -16.47 9.95
N LYS A 55 -9.26 -15.83 10.97
CA LYS A 55 -9.93 -14.54 10.84
C LYS A 55 -9.07 -13.42 11.40
N VAL A 56 -9.03 -12.29 10.70
CA VAL A 56 -8.66 -11.02 11.32
C VAL A 56 -9.88 -10.46 12.02
N VAL A 57 -9.72 -10.04 13.27
CA VAL A 57 -10.81 -9.64 14.15
C VAL A 57 -10.48 -8.33 14.86
N ASN A 58 -11.50 -7.64 15.36
CA ASN A 58 -11.32 -6.46 16.20
C ASN A 58 -10.47 -6.76 17.45
N PRO A 59 -9.93 -5.73 18.12
CA PRO A 59 -9.18 -5.91 19.36
C PRO A 59 -10.03 -6.67 20.40
N ARG A 60 -9.45 -7.74 20.98
CA ARG A 60 -10.08 -8.54 22.05
C ARG A 60 -9.33 -8.50 23.37
N ASP A 61 -8.31 -7.65 23.45
CA ASP A 61 -7.56 -7.38 24.67
C ASP A 61 -7.52 -5.89 24.97
N ALA A 62 -6.90 -5.52 26.09
CA ALA A 62 -6.85 -4.14 26.57
C ALA A 62 -5.98 -3.21 25.70
N VAL A 63 -5.40 -3.69 24.59
CA VAL A 63 -4.60 -2.87 23.67
C VAL A 63 -5.50 -2.43 22.51
N PRO A 64 -6.02 -1.20 22.51
CA PRO A 64 -7.05 -0.78 21.56
C PRO A 64 -6.54 -0.55 20.14
N ASN A 65 -5.22 -0.49 19.92
CA ASN A 65 -4.62 -0.05 18.65
C ASN A 65 -4.11 -1.20 17.77
N ARG A 66 -4.62 -2.43 17.97
CA ARG A 66 -4.22 -3.61 17.21
C ARG A 66 -5.37 -4.55 16.94
N LEU A 67 -5.38 -5.17 15.76
CA LEU A 67 -6.33 -6.21 15.42
C LEU A 67 -5.83 -7.58 15.93
N GLY A 68 -6.75 -8.50 16.16
CA GLY A 68 -6.44 -9.88 16.51
C GLY A 68 -6.40 -10.79 15.28
N ILE A 69 -5.61 -11.86 15.35
CA ILE A 69 -5.68 -12.99 14.44
C ILE A 69 -6.24 -14.17 15.23
N ALA A 70 -7.44 -14.62 14.87
CA ALA A 70 -8.17 -15.67 15.55
C ALA A 70 -8.19 -16.96 14.72
N ASN A 71 -7.85 -18.09 15.36
CA ASN A 71 -7.96 -19.41 14.73
C ASN A 71 -9.44 -19.84 14.59
N LYS A 72 -9.67 -21.07 14.09
CA LYS A 72 -11.04 -21.64 13.93
C LYS A 72 -11.82 -21.75 15.25
N SER A 73 -11.11 -21.93 16.38
CA SER A 73 -11.70 -21.97 17.73
C SER A 73 -11.97 -20.59 18.29
N ASN A 74 -11.72 -19.52 17.51
CA ASN A 74 -11.86 -18.13 17.90
C ASN A 74 -10.83 -17.65 18.96
N ASP A 75 -9.75 -18.42 19.16
CA ASP A 75 -8.65 -18.07 20.05
C ASP A 75 -7.65 -17.16 19.34
N ILE A 76 -7.25 -16.07 20.00
CA ILE A 76 -6.24 -15.14 19.47
C ILE A 76 -4.85 -15.78 19.51
N GLN A 77 -4.26 -15.92 18.31
CA GLN A 77 -2.92 -16.47 18.09
C GLN A 77 -1.87 -15.42 17.69
N GLY A 78 -2.31 -14.24 17.26
CA GLY A 78 -1.42 -13.20 16.79
C GLY A 78 -2.12 -11.86 16.68
N TYR A 79 -1.37 -10.87 16.22
CA TYR A 79 -1.80 -9.49 16.16
C TYR A 79 -1.34 -8.82 14.87
N LEU A 80 -2.19 -7.91 14.39
CA LEU A 80 -1.81 -6.91 13.39
C LEU A 80 -1.72 -5.56 14.10
N THR A 81 -0.55 -4.94 14.03
CA THR A 81 -0.28 -3.64 14.65
C THR A 81 0.05 -2.61 13.59
N PHE A 82 -0.25 -1.34 13.85
CA PHE A 82 0.03 -0.25 12.95
C PHE A 82 1.06 0.69 13.56
N GLN A 83 2.07 1.03 12.79
CA GLN A 83 3.11 1.99 13.18
C GLN A 83 3.21 3.08 12.12
N GLN A 84 3.34 4.33 12.55
CA GLN A 84 3.42 5.47 11.66
C GLN A 84 4.68 6.28 11.94
N ASN A 85 5.34 6.71 10.86
CA ASN A 85 6.45 7.64 10.89
C ASN A 85 6.33 8.62 9.72
N GLY A 86 5.93 9.87 10.01
CA GLY A 86 5.59 10.86 8.99
C GLY A 86 4.49 10.35 8.04
N ASN A 87 4.80 10.26 6.75
CA ASN A 87 3.87 9.76 5.75
C ASN A 87 3.88 8.23 5.58
N ARG A 88 4.80 7.54 6.27
CA ARG A 88 4.94 6.09 6.20
C ARG A 88 4.07 5.41 7.23
N LEU A 89 3.23 4.49 6.77
CA LEU A 89 2.44 3.58 7.60
C LEU A 89 2.94 2.15 7.38
N GLU A 90 3.18 1.45 8.48
CA GLU A 90 3.54 0.03 8.50
C GLU A 90 2.45 -0.76 9.21
N MET A 91 1.96 -1.80 8.55
CA MET A 91 1.12 -2.83 9.16
C MET A 91 2.00 -4.05 9.43
N LEU A 92 2.21 -4.36 10.70
CA LEU A 92 3.09 -5.44 11.15
C LEU A 92 2.25 -6.61 11.65
N VAL A 93 2.57 -7.81 11.19
CA VAL A 93 1.98 -9.05 11.69
C VAL A 93 2.92 -9.73 12.68
N SER A 94 2.39 -10.18 13.81
CA SER A 94 3.18 -10.77 14.88
C SER A 94 2.45 -11.89 15.60
N HIS A 95 3.21 -12.83 16.14
CA HIS A 95 2.68 -13.91 16.96
C HIS A 95 2.31 -13.40 18.35
N ARG A 96 1.34 -14.06 18.99
CA ARG A 96 1.15 -13.93 20.42
C ARG A 96 2.37 -14.53 21.15
N THR A 97 2.71 -13.95 22.29
CA THR A 97 3.86 -14.37 23.11
C THR A 97 3.87 -15.89 23.34
N ARG A 98 5.05 -16.52 23.13
CA ARG A 98 5.29 -17.97 23.27
C ARG A 98 4.50 -18.86 22.30
N GLN A 99 4.01 -18.30 21.18
CA GLN A 99 3.47 -19.07 20.08
C GLN A 99 4.37 -18.91 18.85
N PHE A 100 4.51 -19.99 18.07
CA PHE A 100 5.23 -19.99 16.80
C PHE A 100 4.49 -20.91 15.84
N TYR A 101 4.12 -20.39 14.67
CA TYR A 101 3.35 -21.10 13.65
C TYR A 101 3.62 -20.49 12.27
N SER A 102 3.58 -21.31 11.22
CA SER A 102 3.66 -20.77 9.85
C SER A 102 2.33 -20.23 9.39
N GLY A 103 2.34 -19.11 8.69
CA GLY A 103 1.11 -18.57 8.12
C GLY A 103 1.34 -17.41 7.16
N ILE A 104 0.39 -17.23 6.24
CA ILE A 104 0.44 -16.21 5.20
C ILE A 104 -0.67 -15.21 5.47
N LEU A 105 -0.30 -13.95 5.67
CA LEU A 105 -1.21 -12.82 5.60
C LEU A 105 -1.35 -12.40 4.14
N LYS A 106 -2.59 -12.18 3.70
CA LYS A 106 -2.88 -11.60 2.38
C LYS A 106 -3.78 -10.38 2.52
N PHE A 107 -3.55 -9.41 1.65
CA PHE A 107 -4.40 -8.25 1.43
C PHE A 107 -4.72 -8.17 -0.07
N ASP A 108 -6.00 -8.29 -0.40
CA ASP A 108 -6.52 -8.15 -1.76
C ASP A 108 -7.40 -6.90 -1.80
N GLY A 109 -6.93 -5.87 -2.49
CA GLY A 109 -7.53 -4.55 -2.39
C GLY A 109 -7.41 -3.69 -3.64
N LYS A 110 -7.77 -2.43 -3.45
CA LYS A 110 -7.72 -1.36 -4.43
C LYS A 110 -7.14 -0.11 -3.82
N VAL A 111 -6.53 0.71 -4.68
CA VAL A 111 -6.05 2.04 -4.34
C VAL A 111 -6.74 3.05 -5.25
N LYS A 112 -7.33 4.08 -4.65
CA LYS A 112 -7.76 5.30 -5.34
C LYS A 112 -6.69 6.36 -5.17
N PHE A 113 -6.06 6.76 -6.28
CA PHE A 113 -4.92 7.67 -6.28
C PHE A 113 -5.16 8.92 -7.15
N ARG A 114 -4.63 8.98 -8.38
CA ARG A 114 -4.80 10.13 -9.30
C ARG A 114 -5.11 9.66 -10.71
N GLY A 115 -5.99 10.36 -11.44
CA GLY A 115 -6.36 9.94 -12.80
C GLY A 115 -5.18 9.88 -13.80
N THR A 116 -4.15 10.69 -13.57
CA THR A 116 -2.94 10.77 -14.42
C THR A 116 -1.78 9.93 -13.89
N SER A 117 -1.96 9.20 -12.79
CA SER A 117 -0.88 8.37 -12.26
C SER A 117 -0.63 7.11 -13.09
N PHE A 118 0.47 6.44 -12.82
CA PHE A 118 0.78 5.13 -13.37
C PHE A 118 1.53 4.27 -12.35
N ALA A 119 1.41 2.95 -12.50
CA ALA A 119 2.17 1.99 -11.71
C ALA A 119 3.58 1.87 -12.28
N CYS A 120 4.59 1.90 -11.42
CA CYS A 120 5.99 1.81 -11.83
C CYS A 120 6.85 1.20 -10.71
N LYS A 121 8.15 1.08 -10.99
CA LYS A 121 9.17 0.68 -10.01
C LYS A 121 10.00 1.89 -9.61
N THR A 122 10.04 2.21 -8.32
CA THR A 122 10.90 3.27 -7.77
C THR A 122 11.92 2.78 -6.75
N GLN A 123 11.75 1.59 -6.18
CA GLN A 123 12.68 1.05 -5.19
C GLN A 123 13.71 0.15 -5.89
N ALA A 124 14.96 0.61 -5.97
CA ALA A 124 16.06 -0.17 -6.53
C ALA A 124 16.51 -1.25 -5.54
N SER A 125 16.78 -2.45 -6.04
CA SER A 125 17.56 -3.43 -5.27
C SER A 125 19.03 -3.00 -5.23
N THR A 126 19.79 -3.47 -4.24
CA THR A 126 21.20 -3.09 -4.05
C THR A 126 22.11 -3.44 -5.23
N SER A 127 21.72 -4.40 -6.06
CA SER A 127 22.43 -4.78 -7.30
C SER A 127 21.90 -4.08 -8.56
N GLU A 128 20.77 -3.38 -8.48
CA GLU A 128 20.16 -2.68 -9.62
C GLU A 128 20.81 -1.31 -9.82
N ARG A 129 21.57 -1.18 -10.92
CA ARG A 129 22.17 0.10 -11.33
C ARG A 129 21.23 0.99 -12.15
N VAL A 130 20.18 0.39 -12.72
CA VAL A 130 19.20 1.06 -13.57
C VAL A 130 17.82 0.65 -13.13
N LEU A 131 16.99 1.62 -12.75
CA LEU A 131 15.57 1.42 -12.48
C LEU A 131 14.79 1.49 -13.79
N PHE A 132 13.98 0.45 -14.05
CA PHE A 132 13.00 0.51 -15.11
C PHE A 132 11.81 1.34 -14.64
N LEU A 133 11.79 2.61 -15.05
CA LEU A 133 10.60 3.45 -14.94
C LEU A 133 9.70 3.14 -16.12
N GLY A 134 8.83 2.15 -15.97
CA GLY A 134 7.69 1.98 -16.86
C GLY A 134 6.84 3.25 -16.78
N ALA A 135 6.62 3.91 -17.92
CA ALA A 135 5.72 5.04 -18.03
C ALA A 135 4.47 4.60 -18.82
N GLY A 136 3.28 4.93 -18.30
CA GLY A 136 1.99 4.56 -18.91
C GLY A 136 1.31 3.36 -18.23
N ALA A 137 0.27 2.82 -18.87
CA ALA A 137 -0.61 1.79 -18.31
C ALA A 137 -0.04 0.35 -18.36
N GLY A 138 1.29 0.21 -18.35
CA GLY A 138 1.95 -1.09 -18.42
C GLY A 138 2.02 -1.74 -17.05
N ASP A 139 1.27 -2.82 -16.86
CA ASP A 139 1.35 -3.61 -15.63
C ASP A 139 2.60 -4.50 -15.62
N SER A 140 3.32 -4.51 -14.51
CA SER A 140 4.50 -5.34 -14.30
C SER A 140 4.49 -5.91 -12.89
N LEU A 141 4.94 -7.17 -12.75
CA LEU A 141 5.21 -7.79 -11.44
C LEU A 141 6.31 -7.09 -10.66
N LYS A 142 7.02 -6.14 -11.28
CA LYS A 142 8.05 -5.31 -10.65
C LYS A 142 7.52 -3.98 -10.12
N ASN A 143 6.25 -3.65 -10.36
CA ASN A 143 5.67 -2.41 -9.90
C ASN A 143 5.58 -2.42 -8.37
N ASP A 144 6.11 -1.37 -7.76
CA ASP A 144 6.12 -1.16 -6.31
C ASP A 144 5.57 0.20 -5.91
N THR A 145 5.20 1.03 -6.89
CA THR A 145 4.85 2.43 -6.67
C THR A 145 3.73 2.86 -7.59
N LEU A 146 2.83 3.69 -7.09
CA LEU A 146 1.94 4.52 -7.89
C LEU A 146 2.50 5.93 -7.92
N PHE A 147 2.81 6.45 -9.11
CA PHE A 147 3.42 7.76 -9.28
C PHE A 147 2.49 8.73 -9.99
N ALA A 148 2.23 9.89 -9.38
CA ALA A 148 1.44 10.97 -9.93
C ALA A 148 2.37 12.10 -10.39
N PRO A 149 2.60 12.26 -11.70
CA PRO A 149 3.61 13.19 -12.21
C PRO A 149 3.28 14.66 -11.93
N GLU A 150 2.01 15.07 -12.00
CA GLU A 150 1.63 16.48 -11.80
C GLU A 150 1.93 17.01 -10.39
N GLU A 151 1.95 16.13 -9.39
CA GLU A 151 2.19 16.47 -7.99
C GLU A 151 3.58 16.03 -7.49
N ASP A 152 4.39 15.39 -8.35
CA ASP A 152 5.62 14.69 -7.96
C ASP A 152 5.41 13.79 -6.73
N LEU A 153 4.31 13.04 -6.72
CA LEU A 153 3.83 12.28 -5.57
C LEU A 153 3.95 10.78 -5.84
N ALA A 154 4.65 10.06 -4.96
CA ALA A 154 4.84 8.62 -5.05
C ALA A 154 4.20 7.90 -3.85
N LEU A 155 3.22 7.04 -4.10
CA LEU A 155 2.77 6.05 -3.12
C LEU A 155 3.53 4.75 -3.35
N GLN A 156 4.56 4.53 -2.54
CA GLN A 156 5.34 3.30 -2.51
C GLN A 156 4.64 2.26 -1.63
N LEU A 157 4.49 1.07 -2.18
CA LEU A 157 3.94 -0.09 -1.51
C LEU A 157 5.06 -1.13 -1.35
N ARG A 158 5.07 -1.84 -0.22
CA ARG A 158 6.04 -2.92 0.00
C ARG A 158 5.43 -4.08 0.76
N SER A 159 5.58 -5.26 0.19
CA SER A 159 5.33 -6.58 0.81
C SER A 159 6.26 -7.59 0.14
N ALA A 160 6.40 -8.78 0.71
CA ALA A 160 7.23 -9.84 0.13
C ALA A 160 6.75 -10.25 -1.26
N ASN A 161 5.43 -10.37 -1.41
CA ASN A 161 4.77 -10.54 -2.70
C ASN A 161 3.86 -9.33 -2.89
N LEU A 162 4.12 -8.55 -3.94
CA LEU A 162 3.36 -7.36 -4.29
C LEU A 162 2.98 -7.46 -5.76
N ASN A 163 1.72 -7.18 -6.06
CA ASN A 163 1.26 -6.97 -7.42
C ASN A 163 0.39 -5.71 -7.47
N ILE A 164 0.65 -4.85 -8.44
CA ILE A 164 -0.09 -3.62 -8.68
C ILE A 164 -0.49 -3.62 -10.15
N ALA A 165 -1.79 -3.54 -10.41
CA ALA A 165 -2.31 -3.49 -11.77
C ALA A 165 -3.35 -2.38 -11.92
N ALA A 166 -3.26 -1.59 -12.99
CA ALA A 166 -4.19 -0.51 -13.29
C ALA A 166 -5.60 -1.05 -13.60
N ASP A 167 -6.64 -0.36 -13.12
CA ASP A 167 -8.01 -0.67 -13.57
C ASP A 167 -8.21 -0.12 -15.00
N PRO A 168 -8.49 -0.98 -16.00
CA PRO A 168 -8.64 -0.55 -17.39
C PRO A 168 -9.87 0.34 -17.63
N LYS A 169 -10.83 0.39 -16.68
CA LYS A 169 -12.07 1.16 -16.78
C LYS A 169 -12.05 2.45 -15.96
N ASN A 170 -11.22 2.51 -14.93
CA ASN A 170 -11.22 3.60 -13.95
C ASN A 170 -9.82 4.21 -13.82
N ALA A 171 -9.57 5.31 -14.52
CA ALA A 171 -8.31 6.02 -14.43
C ALA A 171 -8.01 6.44 -12.98
N GLY A 172 -6.81 6.14 -12.50
CA GLY A 172 -6.39 6.43 -11.13
C GLY A 172 -6.86 5.43 -10.07
N GLU A 173 -7.53 4.35 -10.47
CA GLU A 173 -7.77 3.19 -9.62
C GLU A 173 -6.83 2.04 -9.98
N TYR A 174 -6.33 1.34 -8.97
CA TYR A 174 -5.40 0.23 -9.12
C TYR A 174 -5.85 -0.92 -8.23
N SER A 175 -5.78 -2.15 -8.74
CA SER A 175 -5.81 -3.34 -7.91
C SER A 175 -4.44 -3.54 -7.25
N VAL A 176 -4.45 -3.96 -5.99
CA VAL A 176 -3.24 -4.22 -5.20
C VAL A 176 -3.41 -5.54 -4.47
N GLN A 177 -2.42 -6.41 -4.61
CA GLN A 177 -2.32 -7.65 -3.88
C GLN A 177 -1.02 -7.68 -3.10
N MET A 178 -1.10 -7.92 -1.81
CA MET A 178 0.06 -8.02 -0.92
C MET A 178 -0.01 -9.34 -0.16
N ALA A 179 1.12 -10.05 -0.04
CA ALA A 179 1.22 -11.23 0.80
C ALA A 179 2.59 -11.31 1.48
N GLY A 180 2.61 -11.93 2.67
CA GLY A 180 3.82 -12.19 3.43
C GLY A 180 3.64 -13.27 4.49
N ARG A 181 4.71 -14.01 4.75
CA ARG A 181 4.76 -15.04 5.80
C ARG A 181 5.03 -14.43 7.17
N ILE A 182 4.29 -14.86 8.19
CA ILE A 182 4.42 -14.33 9.55
C ILE A 182 5.72 -14.78 10.23
N GLU A 183 6.18 -15.99 9.91
CA GLU A 183 7.39 -16.59 10.47
C GLU A 183 8.67 -15.98 9.90
N GLU A 184 8.58 -15.21 8.81
CA GLU A 184 9.69 -14.55 8.15
C GLU A 184 9.69 -13.05 8.46
N THR A 185 10.65 -12.59 9.25
CA THR A 185 10.69 -11.19 9.68
C THR A 185 10.74 -10.20 8.51
N ALA A 186 11.36 -10.58 7.39
CA ALA A 186 11.42 -9.74 6.18
C ALA A 186 10.07 -9.62 5.45
N GLU A 187 9.13 -10.54 5.69
CA GLU A 187 7.83 -10.59 5.02
C GLU A 187 6.67 -10.14 5.91
N ALA A 188 6.88 -10.12 7.22
CA ALA A 188 5.86 -9.82 8.25
C ALA A 188 5.44 -8.34 8.35
N ALA A 189 5.69 -7.53 7.31
CA ALA A 189 5.38 -6.10 7.28
C ALA A 189 4.86 -5.67 5.91
N PHE A 190 3.68 -5.04 5.89
CA PHE A 190 3.16 -4.35 4.71
C PHE A 190 3.34 -2.84 4.92
N VAL A 191 3.96 -2.17 3.96
CA VAL A 191 4.30 -0.75 4.07
C VAL A 191 3.58 0.07 3.01
N PHE A 192 3.05 1.20 3.44
CA PHE A 192 2.44 2.24 2.63
C PHE A 192 3.21 3.53 2.91
N ASN A 193 4.09 3.92 1.99
CA ASN A 193 4.94 5.09 2.13
C ASN A 193 4.57 6.13 1.09
N LEU A 194 4.22 7.33 1.53
CA LEU A 194 3.88 8.43 0.63
C LEU A 194 5.02 9.46 0.59
N GLU A 195 5.72 9.52 -0.52
CA GLU A 195 6.80 10.47 -0.78
C GLU A 195 6.27 11.64 -1.63
N LYS A 196 6.19 12.82 -1.01
CA LYS A 196 5.98 14.09 -1.71
C LYS A 196 7.30 14.53 -2.33
N ASN A 197 7.26 15.20 -3.48
CA ASN A 197 8.45 15.73 -4.16
C ASN A 197 9.48 14.62 -4.48
N TYR A 198 9.02 13.45 -4.94
CA TYR A 198 9.86 12.25 -5.11
C TYR A 198 11.06 12.49 -6.04
N LEU A 199 10.85 13.07 -7.22
CA LEU A 199 11.94 13.39 -8.15
C LEU A 199 12.70 14.63 -7.72
N GLN A 200 12.02 15.65 -7.20
CA GLN A 200 12.63 16.90 -6.72
C GLN A 200 13.67 16.68 -5.63
N THR A 201 13.37 15.81 -4.68
CA THR A 201 14.25 15.55 -3.53
C THR A 201 15.42 14.63 -3.85
N ARG A 202 15.41 13.96 -5.01
CA ARG A 202 16.41 12.94 -5.37
C ARG A 202 17.29 13.31 -6.55
N TYR A 203 16.69 13.74 -7.65
CA TYR A 203 17.38 13.79 -8.95
C TYR A 203 17.15 15.10 -9.72
N ILE A 204 15.99 15.76 -9.53
CA ILE A 204 15.52 16.82 -10.43
C ILE A 204 14.90 17.98 -9.62
N PRO A 205 15.71 18.89 -9.03
CA PRO A 205 15.22 19.93 -8.11
C PRO A 205 14.07 20.80 -8.65
N TYR A 206 14.03 21.02 -9.96
CA TYR A 206 12.99 21.81 -10.65
C TYR A 206 12.04 20.92 -11.47
N TYR A 207 11.76 19.72 -10.97
CA TYR A 207 10.87 18.79 -11.67
C TYR A 207 9.53 19.43 -11.99
N SER A 208 9.11 19.22 -13.23
CA SER A 208 7.81 19.58 -13.77
C SER A 208 7.53 18.62 -14.91
N PRO A 209 6.31 18.06 -15.03
CA PRO A 209 5.98 17.14 -16.10
C PRO A 209 6.28 17.70 -17.49
N ILE A 210 6.70 16.82 -18.40
CA ILE A 210 6.80 17.16 -19.82
C ILE A 210 5.42 17.57 -20.33
N ASN A 211 5.36 18.70 -21.03
CA ASN A 211 4.18 19.10 -21.77
C ASN A 211 4.55 19.48 -23.20
N ARG A 212 3.59 19.35 -24.12
CA ARG A 212 3.80 19.64 -25.55
C ARG A 212 4.03 21.12 -25.85
N LYS A 213 3.75 22.04 -24.92
CA LYS A 213 4.11 23.45 -25.09
C LYS A 213 5.62 23.67 -24.95
N ARG A 214 6.24 22.99 -23.99
CA ARG A 214 7.70 23.01 -23.72
C ARG A 214 8.47 22.06 -24.64
N ALA A 215 7.90 20.91 -24.96
CA ALA A 215 8.47 19.88 -25.83
C ALA A 215 7.50 19.54 -26.98
N PRO A 216 7.40 20.42 -28.02
CA PRO A 216 6.43 20.25 -29.10
C PRO A 216 6.65 19.01 -29.94
N LYS A 217 7.90 18.58 -30.11
CA LYS A 217 8.26 17.32 -30.78
C LYS A 217 8.66 16.29 -29.73
N ALA A 218 8.24 15.04 -29.95
CA ALA A 218 8.76 13.95 -29.15
C ALA A 218 10.28 13.89 -29.37
N PRO A 219 11.07 13.93 -28.32
CA PRO A 219 12.52 13.86 -28.43
C PRO A 219 12.92 12.52 -29.05
N THR A 220 13.77 12.57 -30.07
CA THR A 220 14.28 11.38 -30.76
C THR A 220 15.75 11.19 -30.39
N GLY A 221 16.09 10.08 -29.71
CA GLY A 221 17.47 9.72 -29.32
C GLY A 221 17.69 9.55 -27.82
N TRP A 222 18.91 9.15 -27.45
CA TRP A 222 19.39 9.16 -26.06
C TRP A 222 19.67 10.60 -25.64
N MET A 223 18.64 11.34 -25.24
CA MET A 223 18.81 12.65 -24.63
C MET A 223 18.97 12.49 -23.12
N SER A 224 19.93 13.20 -22.53
CA SER A 224 20.12 13.22 -21.08
C SER A 224 18.86 13.78 -20.42
N TRP A 225 18.44 13.15 -19.31
CA TRP A 225 17.28 13.55 -18.52
C TRP A 225 17.28 15.04 -18.18
N ASN A 226 18.46 15.64 -18.00
CA ASN A 226 18.64 17.06 -17.74
C ASN A 226 17.96 17.93 -18.80
N LEU A 227 18.01 17.59 -20.10
CA LEU A 227 17.42 18.42 -21.15
C LEU A 227 15.88 18.52 -21.10
N TYR A 228 15.20 17.62 -20.37
CA TYR A 228 13.73 17.65 -20.25
C TYR A 228 13.23 18.54 -19.12
N PHE A 229 13.99 18.63 -18.04
CA PHE A 229 13.60 19.37 -16.84
C PHE A 229 14.35 20.70 -16.71
N ASP A 230 15.46 20.85 -17.42
CA ASP A 230 16.30 22.04 -17.41
C ASP A 230 15.78 23.10 -18.40
N LYS A 231 14.73 23.79 -17.97
CA LYS A 231 14.82 25.25 -17.95
C LYS A 231 14.78 25.67 -16.50
N ALA A 232 15.89 25.47 -15.81
CA ALA A 232 16.19 26.28 -14.64
C ALA A 232 16.14 27.76 -15.09
N THR A 233 15.25 28.54 -14.46
CA THR A 233 15.32 30.00 -14.42
C THR A 233 15.40 30.39 -12.96
#